data_AF-A0AAU0HJS5-F1
#
_entry.id   AF-A0AAU0HJS5-F1
#
_cell.length_a   1.000
_cell.length_b   1.000
_cell.length_c   1.000
_cell.angle_alpha   90.00
_cell.angle_beta   90.00
_cell.angle_gamma   90.00
#
_symmetry.space_group_name_H-M   'P 1'
#
loop_
_entity.id
_entity.type
_entity.pdbx_description
1 polymer ?
#
loop_
_entity_poly.entity_id
_entity_poly.type
_entity_poly.pdbx_seq_one_letter_code
_entity_poly.pdbx_strand_id
1 'polypeptide(L)'
;MAEASSTQRGKATREAVFAAANQLDADGTPPTVEKVGKITGGSFSTITKHLRAWREERAAKAELMTAVPDMPAEMTALWAQLWRLAEAEHQERRDAWHHIRRALEVEISERDKEIARLEALTAENHATIEQLTERAKAAEARTVSFGGLGYVTWPAVNAGGPELPWTLFDGVEIAADLHVRSDAVSEALPEESASETAQEAQAIDD
;
A
#
# COMPACT_ATOMS: atom_id res chain seq x y z
N MET A 1 -34.95 -13.69 -13.82
CA MET A 1 -34.18 -12.44 -14.01
C MET A 1 -32.85 -12.80 -14.66
N ALA A 2 -32.46 -12.02 -15.67
CA ALA A 2 -31.27 -12.12 -16.51
C ALA A 2 -31.27 -13.22 -17.58
N GLU A 3 -32.04 -13.00 -18.65
CA GLU A 3 -31.91 -13.74 -19.91
C GLU A 3 -31.50 -12.75 -21.01
N ALA A 4 -30.27 -12.95 -21.50
CA ALA A 4 -29.65 -12.46 -22.73
C ALA A 4 -30.14 -11.11 -23.29
N SER A 5 -29.39 -10.02 -23.00
CA SER A 5 -29.21 -8.94 -23.97
C SER A 5 -28.50 -9.51 -25.19
N SER A 6 -29.28 -10.03 -26.13
CA SER A 6 -28.86 -10.47 -27.45
C SER A 6 -28.27 -9.27 -28.20
N THR A 7 -26.96 -9.11 -28.06
CA THR A 7 -26.06 -8.34 -28.90
C THR A 7 -26.56 -8.31 -30.33
N GLN A 8 -27.02 -7.14 -30.78
CA GLN A 8 -27.37 -6.85 -32.15
C GLN A 8 -26.11 -7.00 -33.01
N ARG A 9 -25.79 -8.23 -33.44
CA ARG A 9 -24.81 -8.57 -34.49
C ARG A 9 -25.37 -8.11 -35.84
N GLY A 10 -25.56 -6.81 -35.96
CA GLY A 10 -26.07 -6.14 -37.14
C GLY A 10 -24.91 -5.81 -38.06
N LYS A 11 -25.03 -6.21 -39.33
CA LYS A 11 -24.23 -5.79 -40.48
C LYS A 11 -23.64 -4.38 -40.29
N ALA A 12 -22.42 -4.13 -40.79
CA ALA A 12 -21.78 -2.80 -40.84
C ALA A 12 -22.62 -1.76 -41.64
N THR A 13 -23.75 -1.33 -41.08
CA THR A 13 -24.57 -0.24 -41.60
C THR A 13 -23.92 1.07 -41.22
N ARG A 14 -24.33 2.15 -41.92
CA ARG A 14 -23.81 3.49 -41.64
C ARG A 14 -24.06 3.87 -40.18
N GLU A 15 -25.26 3.66 -39.69
CA GLU A 15 -25.70 4.05 -38.35
C GLU A 15 -24.90 3.33 -37.26
N ALA A 16 -24.69 2.02 -37.44
CA ALA A 16 -23.91 1.21 -36.49
C ALA A 16 -22.43 1.67 -36.45
N VAL A 17 -21.82 1.93 -37.61
CA VAL A 17 -20.44 2.41 -37.71
C VAL A 17 -20.29 3.80 -37.11
N PHE A 18 -21.26 4.69 -37.34
CA PHE A 18 -21.26 6.05 -36.79
C PHE A 18 -21.44 6.05 -35.26
N ALA A 19 -22.36 5.23 -34.74
CA ALA A 19 -22.57 5.08 -33.31
C ALA A 19 -21.32 4.53 -32.60
N ALA A 20 -20.70 3.48 -33.17
CA ALA A 20 -19.46 2.92 -32.65
C ALA A 20 -18.29 3.91 -32.72
N ALA A 21 -18.18 4.70 -33.79
CA ALA A 21 -17.15 5.72 -33.91
C ALA A 21 -17.34 6.86 -32.89
N ASN A 22 -18.58 7.30 -32.66
CA ASN A 22 -18.90 8.30 -31.64
C ASN A 22 -18.61 7.80 -30.22
N GLN A 23 -18.93 6.54 -29.92
CA GLN A 23 -18.63 5.93 -28.62
C GLN A 23 -17.12 5.90 -28.37
N LEU A 24 -16.33 5.39 -29.33
CA LEU A 24 -14.88 5.35 -29.21
C LEU A 24 -14.28 6.75 -29.01
N ASP A 25 -14.78 7.74 -29.74
CA ASP A 25 -14.31 9.11 -29.64
C ASP A 25 -14.64 9.77 -28.28
N ALA A 26 -15.84 9.53 -27.75
CA ALA A 26 -16.24 9.99 -26.42
C ALA A 26 -15.37 9.39 -25.31
N ASP A 27 -14.94 8.14 -25.49
CA ASP A 27 -14.02 7.43 -24.59
C ASP A 27 -12.54 7.84 -24.80
N GLY A 28 -12.26 8.86 -25.61
CA GLY A 28 -10.90 9.34 -25.91
C GLY A 28 -10.07 8.35 -26.75
N THR A 29 -10.71 7.34 -27.34
CA THR A 29 -10.06 6.28 -28.09
C THR A 29 -10.20 6.52 -29.61
N PRO A 30 -9.11 6.44 -30.40
CA PRO A 30 -9.21 6.69 -31.83
C PRO A 30 -10.08 5.64 -32.54
N PRO A 31 -11.13 6.06 -33.29
CA PRO A 31 -12.01 5.14 -34.01
C PRO A 31 -11.29 4.61 -35.26
N THR A 32 -10.74 3.41 -35.12
CA THR A 32 -10.05 2.65 -36.17
C THR A 32 -10.96 1.56 -36.73
N VAL A 33 -10.70 1.13 -37.97
CA VAL A 33 -11.49 0.09 -38.65
C VAL A 33 -11.55 -1.21 -37.83
N GLU A 34 -10.45 -1.56 -37.17
CA GLU A 34 -10.40 -2.75 -36.30
C GLU A 34 -11.29 -2.59 -35.05
N LYS A 35 -11.18 -1.47 -34.34
CA LYS A 35 -11.97 -1.21 -33.11
C LYS A 35 -13.45 -1.08 -33.41
N VAL A 36 -13.80 -0.37 -34.46
CA VAL A 36 -15.18 -0.25 -34.94
C VAL A 36 -15.72 -1.61 -35.39
N GLY A 37 -14.90 -2.40 -36.10
CA GLY A 37 -15.26 -3.74 -36.54
C GLY A 37 -15.50 -4.73 -35.40
N LYS A 38 -14.82 -4.59 -34.25
CA LYS A 38 -15.09 -5.37 -33.04
C LYS A 38 -16.47 -5.09 -32.44
N ILE A 39 -16.98 -3.86 -32.61
CA ILE A 39 -18.27 -3.41 -32.06
C ILE A 39 -19.42 -3.76 -33.01
N THR A 40 -19.28 -3.44 -34.31
CA THR A 40 -20.36 -3.61 -35.28
C THR A 40 -20.35 -4.96 -35.98
N GLY A 41 -19.18 -5.56 -36.19
CA GLY A 41 -19.02 -6.66 -37.15
C GLY A 41 -19.24 -6.22 -38.60
N GLY A 42 -19.10 -7.16 -39.55
CA GLY A 42 -19.26 -6.93 -40.99
C GLY A 42 -17.95 -6.80 -41.78
N SER A 43 -18.04 -6.58 -43.09
CA SER A 43 -16.85 -6.47 -43.96
C SER A 43 -16.08 -5.19 -43.66
N PHE A 44 -14.76 -5.32 -43.52
CA PHE A 44 -13.85 -4.19 -43.31
C PHE A 44 -13.91 -3.14 -44.43
N SER A 45 -14.25 -3.55 -45.66
CA SER A 45 -14.46 -2.62 -46.77
C SER A 45 -15.66 -1.68 -46.54
N THR A 46 -16.78 -2.23 -46.04
CA THR A 46 -17.99 -1.48 -45.69
C THR A 46 -17.75 -0.57 -44.49
N ILE A 47 -17.06 -1.07 -43.46
CA ILE A 47 -16.68 -0.28 -42.28
C ILE A 47 -15.78 0.89 -42.69
N THR A 48 -14.78 0.65 -43.54
CA THR A 48 -13.86 1.69 -44.02
C THR A 48 -14.62 2.81 -44.75
N LYS A 49 -15.58 2.44 -45.61
CA LYS A 49 -16.42 3.41 -46.33
C LYS A 49 -17.21 4.30 -45.37
N HIS A 50 -17.90 3.71 -44.40
CA HIS A 50 -18.72 4.47 -43.45
C HIS A 50 -17.88 5.26 -42.43
N LEU A 51 -16.77 4.69 -41.97
CA LEU A 51 -15.85 5.37 -41.06
C LEU A 51 -15.18 6.58 -41.73
N ARG A 52 -14.87 6.49 -43.03
CA ARG A 52 -14.39 7.64 -43.81
C ARG A 52 -15.46 8.74 -43.88
N ALA A 53 -16.69 8.39 -44.22
CA ALA A 53 -17.80 9.36 -44.25
C ALA A 53 -18.02 10.03 -42.89
N TRP A 54 -17.89 9.28 -41.78
CA TRP A 54 -17.96 9.83 -40.42
C TRP A 54 -16.83 10.85 -40.17
N ARG A 55 -15.60 10.55 -40.58
CA ARG A 55 -14.46 11.49 -40.45
C ARG A 55 -14.67 12.76 -41.27
N GLU A 56 -15.16 12.63 -42.49
CA GLU A 56 -15.46 13.77 -43.37
C GLU A 56 -16.57 14.65 -42.80
N GLU A 57 -17.65 14.06 -42.25
CA GLU A 57 -18.74 14.79 -41.60
C GLU A 57 -18.27 15.52 -40.33
N ARG A 58 -17.41 14.87 -39.54
CA ARG A 58 -16.79 15.50 -38.37
C ARG A 58 -15.88 16.65 -38.77
N ALA A 59 -15.06 16.49 -39.81
CA ALA A 59 -14.18 17.53 -40.31
C ALA A 59 -14.97 18.74 -40.82
N ALA A 60 -16.03 18.52 -41.60
CA ALA A 60 -16.92 19.59 -42.07
C ALA A 60 -17.64 20.30 -40.90
N LYS A 61 -18.06 19.56 -39.87
CA LYS A 61 -18.63 20.16 -38.66
C LYS A 61 -17.60 21.00 -37.89
N ALA A 62 -16.35 20.55 -37.81
CA ALA A 62 -15.27 21.31 -37.18
C ALA A 62 -14.92 22.57 -37.98
N GLU A 63 -14.95 22.50 -39.31
CA GLU A 63 -14.76 23.64 -40.20
C GLU A 63 -15.88 24.70 -40.02
N LEU A 64 -17.12 24.26 -39.88
CA LEU A 64 -18.25 25.16 -39.60
C LEU A 64 -18.14 25.83 -38.22
N MET A 65 -17.58 25.15 -37.22
CA MET A 65 -17.34 25.70 -35.89
C MET A 65 -16.12 26.64 -35.82
N THR A 66 -15.22 26.57 -36.80
CA THR A 66 -14.00 27.42 -36.85
C THR A 66 -14.17 28.68 -37.69
N ALA A 67 -15.28 28.82 -38.43
CA ALA A 67 -15.72 30.09 -38.97
C ALA A 67 -16.21 30.99 -37.84
N VAL A 68 -15.28 31.68 -37.17
CA VAL A 68 -15.59 32.69 -36.15
C VAL A 68 -16.31 33.83 -36.88
N PRO A 69 -17.62 34.06 -36.64
CA PRO A 69 -18.30 35.23 -37.20
C PRO A 69 -17.63 36.49 -36.67
N ASP A 70 -17.67 37.58 -37.44
CA ASP A 70 -17.19 38.88 -36.94
C ASP A 70 -18.08 39.29 -35.76
N MET A 71 -17.53 39.16 -34.54
CA MET A 71 -18.26 39.41 -33.30
C MET A 71 -18.05 40.85 -32.86
N PRO A 72 -19.08 41.53 -32.33
CA PRO A 72 -18.93 42.87 -31.77
C PRO A 72 -17.79 42.91 -30.73
N ALA A 73 -17.03 44.01 -30.68
CA ALA A 73 -15.85 44.14 -29.81
C ALA A 73 -16.13 43.82 -28.33
N GLU A 74 -17.34 44.16 -27.85
CA GLU A 74 -17.82 43.86 -26.50
C GLU A 74 -17.91 42.35 -26.24
N MET A 75 -18.41 41.58 -27.19
CA MET A 75 -18.49 40.12 -27.09
C MET A 75 -17.11 39.48 -27.11
N THR A 76 -16.21 39.96 -27.96
CA THR A 76 -14.81 39.50 -27.99
C THR A 76 -14.10 39.76 -26.66
N ALA A 77 -14.36 40.92 -26.03
CA ALA A 77 -13.83 41.26 -24.73
C ALA A 77 -14.40 40.35 -23.61
N LEU A 78 -15.69 40.02 -23.66
CA LEU A 78 -16.31 39.07 -22.72
C LEU A 78 -15.73 37.66 -22.87
N TRP A 79 -15.57 37.17 -24.10
CA TRP A 79 -14.95 35.86 -24.36
C TRP A 79 -13.49 35.80 -23.89
N ALA A 80 -12.72 36.87 -24.11
CA ALA A 80 -11.34 36.94 -23.64
C ALA A 80 -11.25 36.96 -22.09
N GLN A 81 -12.26 37.50 -21.41
CA GLN A 81 -12.35 37.46 -19.94
C GLN A 81 -12.74 36.07 -19.45
N LEU A 82 -13.75 35.46 -20.06
CA LEU A 82 -14.18 34.10 -19.71
C LEU A 82 -13.04 33.09 -19.94
N TRP A 83 -12.32 33.21 -21.04
CA TRP A 83 -11.16 32.37 -21.34
C TRP A 83 -10.06 32.54 -20.29
N ARG A 84 -9.76 33.78 -19.89
CA ARG A 84 -8.77 34.05 -18.83
C ARG A 84 -9.18 33.46 -17.49
N LEU A 85 -10.46 33.55 -17.13
CA LEU A 85 -10.99 32.97 -15.90
C LEU A 85 -10.90 31.44 -15.93
N ALA A 86 -11.33 30.82 -17.03
CA ALA A 86 -11.25 29.38 -17.21
C ALA A 86 -9.80 28.87 -17.20
N GLU A 87 -8.88 29.58 -17.85
CA GLU A 87 -7.47 29.22 -17.82
C GLU A 87 -6.89 29.39 -16.42
N ALA A 88 -7.23 30.44 -15.68
CA ALA A 88 -6.78 30.64 -14.31
C ALA A 88 -7.26 29.49 -13.39
N GLU A 89 -8.55 29.14 -13.43
CA GLU A 89 -9.10 28.01 -12.67
C GLU A 89 -8.41 26.70 -13.08
N HIS A 90 -8.18 26.49 -14.38
CA HIS A 90 -7.51 25.30 -14.87
C HIS A 90 -6.05 25.22 -14.43
N GLN A 91 -5.31 26.33 -14.42
CA GLN A 91 -3.94 26.40 -13.91
C GLN A 91 -3.91 26.06 -12.42
N GLU A 92 -4.78 26.68 -11.61
CA GLU A 92 -4.88 26.43 -10.18
C GLU A 92 -5.15 24.95 -9.88
N ARG A 93 -6.10 24.33 -10.60
CA ARG A 93 -6.40 22.91 -10.46
C ARG A 93 -5.22 22.01 -10.85
N ARG A 94 -4.46 22.37 -11.90
CA ARG A 94 -3.23 21.63 -12.28
C ARG A 94 -2.17 21.73 -11.19
N ASP A 95 -1.94 22.93 -10.67
CA ASP A 95 -0.93 23.16 -9.65
C ASP A 95 -1.27 22.43 -8.34
N ALA A 96 -2.54 22.46 -7.92
CA ALA A 96 -3.03 21.70 -6.78
C ALA A 96 -2.84 20.18 -6.99
N TRP A 97 -3.15 19.66 -8.18
CA TRP A 97 -2.93 18.27 -8.51
C TRP A 97 -1.45 17.88 -8.45
N HIS A 98 -0.57 18.70 -9.04
CA HIS A 98 0.88 18.48 -8.98
C HIS A 98 1.45 18.58 -7.56
N HIS A 99 0.88 19.45 -6.73
CA HIS A 99 1.24 19.55 -5.32
C HIS A 99 0.86 18.27 -4.56
N ILE A 100 -0.39 17.83 -4.67
CA ILE A 100 -0.88 16.60 -4.02
C ILE A 100 -0.08 15.39 -4.49
N ARG A 101 0.20 15.29 -5.80
CA ARG A 101 0.98 14.17 -6.35
C ARG A 101 2.39 14.10 -5.76
N ARG A 102 3.08 15.24 -5.65
CA ARG A 102 4.41 15.31 -5.04
C ARG A 102 4.38 14.96 -3.55
N ALA A 103 3.36 15.43 -2.82
CA ALA A 103 3.20 15.07 -1.41
C ALA A 103 3.02 13.56 -1.22
N LEU A 104 2.18 12.92 -2.05
CA LEU A 104 1.98 11.47 -2.05
C LEU A 104 3.25 10.71 -2.43
N GLU A 105 4.01 11.18 -3.43
CA GLU A 105 5.29 10.56 -3.82
C GLU A 105 6.30 10.59 -2.66
N VAL A 106 6.36 11.69 -1.91
CA VAL A 106 7.19 11.80 -0.70
C VAL A 106 6.71 10.84 0.38
N GLU A 107 5.41 10.84 0.70
CA GLU A 107 4.82 9.98 1.74
C GLU A 107 5.02 8.49 1.42
N ILE A 108 4.88 8.08 0.16
CA ILE A 108 5.17 6.72 -0.29
C ILE A 108 6.66 6.39 -0.06
N SER A 109 7.57 7.31 -0.44
CA SER A 109 9.00 7.08 -0.25
C SER A 109 9.39 6.95 1.23
N GLU A 110 8.71 7.65 2.13
CA GLU A 110 8.92 7.56 3.57
C GLU A 110 8.36 6.26 4.14
N ARG A 111 7.15 5.87 3.70
CA ARG A 111 6.57 4.56 4.05
C ARG A 111 7.45 3.41 3.60
N ASP A 112 7.98 3.44 2.38
CA ASP A 112 8.87 2.39 1.86
C ASP A 112 10.16 2.28 2.68
N LYS A 113 10.72 3.41 3.14
CA LYS A 113 11.89 3.41 4.05
C LYS A 113 11.56 2.79 5.40
N GLU A 114 10.40 3.11 5.98
CA GLU A 114 10.00 2.54 7.26
C GLU A 114 9.69 1.05 7.14
N ILE A 115 9.04 0.62 6.04
CA ILE A 115 8.85 -0.80 5.74
C ILE A 115 10.19 -1.52 5.69
N ALA A 116 11.15 -1.00 4.93
CA ALA A 116 12.49 -1.60 4.83
C ALA A 116 13.20 -1.67 6.20
N ARG A 117 13.04 -0.64 7.05
CA ARG A 117 13.58 -0.62 8.42
C ARG A 117 12.95 -1.70 9.29
N LEU A 118 11.62 -1.83 9.24
CA LEU A 118 10.87 -2.83 10.01
C LEU A 118 11.21 -4.25 9.52
N GLU A 119 11.31 -4.47 8.22
CA GLU A 119 11.73 -5.75 7.65
C GLU A 119 13.13 -6.15 8.15
N ALA A 120 14.09 -5.22 8.14
CA ALA A 120 15.42 -5.46 8.68
C ALA A 120 15.38 -5.85 10.18
N LEU A 121 14.59 -5.13 10.98
CA LEU A 121 14.42 -5.44 12.41
C LEU A 121 13.74 -6.79 12.63
N THR A 122 12.75 -7.16 11.83
CA THR A 122 12.10 -8.48 11.93
C THR A 122 13.06 -9.61 11.58
N ALA A 123 13.93 -9.42 10.58
CA ALA A 123 14.97 -10.38 10.22
C ALA A 123 16.00 -10.55 11.35
N GLU A 124 16.45 -9.44 11.96
CA GLU A 124 17.38 -9.46 13.10
C GLU A 124 16.77 -10.16 14.33
N ASN A 125 15.51 -9.85 14.65
CA ASN A 125 14.78 -10.51 15.73
C ASN A 125 14.63 -12.01 15.47
N HIS A 126 14.32 -12.41 14.24
CA HIS A 126 14.20 -13.81 13.88
C HIS A 126 15.53 -14.56 14.06
N ALA A 127 16.64 -13.98 13.59
CA ALA A 127 17.97 -14.55 13.79
C ALA A 127 18.35 -14.65 15.28
N THR A 128 17.98 -13.66 16.08
CA THR A 128 18.20 -13.68 17.54
C THR A 128 17.39 -14.78 18.22
N ILE A 129 16.11 -14.95 17.84
CA ILE A 129 15.26 -16.03 18.36
C ILE A 129 15.85 -17.40 17.99
N GLU A 130 16.27 -17.59 16.73
CA GLU A 130 16.95 -18.82 16.30
C GLU A 130 18.21 -19.08 17.12
N GLN A 131 19.06 -18.07 17.32
CA GLN A 131 20.27 -18.21 18.12
C GLN A 131 19.98 -18.58 19.59
N LEU A 132 18.97 -17.94 20.21
CA LEU A 132 18.58 -18.22 21.59
C LEU A 132 17.96 -19.61 21.74
N THR A 133 17.13 -20.03 20.78
CA THR A 133 16.54 -21.37 20.78
C THR A 133 17.60 -22.46 20.62
N GLU A 134 18.60 -22.28 19.75
CA GLU A 134 19.73 -23.21 19.63
C GLU A 134 20.60 -23.23 20.89
N ARG A 135 20.84 -22.07 21.52
CA ARG A 135 21.54 -22.01 22.82
C ARG A 135 20.79 -22.74 23.93
N ALA A 136 19.46 -22.57 23.99
CA ALA A 136 18.61 -23.26 24.96
C ALA A 136 18.68 -24.79 24.77
N LYS A 137 18.51 -25.28 23.53
CA LYS A 137 18.67 -26.71 23.22
C LYS A 137 20.04 -27.24 23.60
N ALA A 138 21.11 -26.50 23.32
CA ALA A 138 22.48 -26.89 23.68
C ALA A 138 22.75 -26.87 25.19
N ALA A 139 22.05 -26.03 25.95
CA ALA A 139 22.10 -26.02 27.41
C ALA A 139 21.33 -27.21 28.01
N GLU A 140 20.14 -27.50 27.48
CA GLU A 140 19.35 -28.68 27.85
C GLU A 140 20.09 -29.99 27.56
N ALA A 141 20.76 -30.11 26.42
CA ALA A 141 21.59 -31.28 26.12
C ALA A 141 22.76 -31.45 27.12
N ARG A 142 23.34 -30.34 27.60
CA ARG A 142 24.40 -30.35 28.62
C ARG A 142 23.88 -30.80 29.99
N THR A 143 22.68 -30.38 30.39
CA THR A 143 22.10 -30.82 31.68
C THR A 143 21.69 -32.28 31.65
N VAL A 144 21.14 -32.78 30.53
CA VAL A 144 20.84 -34.20 30.34
C VAL A 144 22.12 -35.06 30.34
N SER A 145 23.20 -34.58 29.73
CA SER A 145 24.52 -35.23 29.78
C SER A 145 25.11 -35.28 31.19
N PHE A 146 24.84 -34.27 32.02
CA PHE A 146 25.30 -34.24 33.42
C PHE A 146 24.47 -35.19 34.31
N GLY A 147 23.16 -35.30 34.07
CA GLY A 147 22.28 -36.27 34.74
C GLY A 147 22.48 -37.74 34.32
N GLY A 148 23.25 -37.98 33.24
CA GLY A 148 23.62 -39.31 32.76
C GLY A 148 24.90 -39.90 33.37
N LEU A 149 25.69 -39.10 34.10
CA LEU A 149 26.72 -39.62 34.99
C LEU A 149 25.99 -40.11 36.24
N GLY A 150 25.95 -41.44 36.39
CA GLY A 150 25.06 -42.15 37.28
C GLY A 150 24.96 -41.58 38.68
N TYR A 151 23.80 -41.79 39.30
CA TYR A 151 23.63 -41.74 40.74
C TYR A 151 24.92 -42.21 41.42
N VAL A 152 25.69 -41.27 41.99
CA VAL A 152 26.63 -41.63 43.03
C VAL A 152 25.72 -42.06 44.17
N THR A 153 25.47 -43.37 44.23
CA THR A 153 24.76 -43.96 45.35
C THR A 153 25.61 -43.65 46.56
N TRP A 154 25.17 -42.68 47.37
CA TRP A 154 25.70 -42.49 48.70
C TRP A 154 25.56 -43.86 49.39
N PRO A 155 26.66 -44.51 49.82
CA PRO A 155 26.52 -45.80 50.47
C PRO A 155 25.67 -45.56 51.71
N ALA A 156 24.59 -46.32 51.83
CA ALA A 156 23.79 -46.34 53.05
C ALA A 156 24.77 -46.59 54.22
N VAL A 157 24.97 -45.57 55.05
CA VAL A 157 25.75 -45.70 56.28
C VAL A 157 25.02 -46.72 57.13
N ASN A 158 25.58 -47.93 57.11
CA ASN A 158 25.16 -49.04 57.93
C ASN A 158 25.32 -48.63 59.40
N ALA A 159 24.30 -48.92 60.21
CA ALA A 159 24.29 -48.63 61.62
C ALA A 159 25.52 -49.22 62.32
N GLY A 160 26.43 -48.37 62.81
CA GLY A 160 27.56 -48.74 63.68
C GLY A 160 28.95 -48.41 63.11
N GLY A 161 29.41 -47.18 63.33
CA GLY A 161 30.79 -46.74 63.04
C GLY A 161 30.95 -45.22 63.26
N PRO A 162 32.12 -44.71 63.71
CA PRO A 162 32.22 -43.51 64.54
C PRO A 162 31.95 -42.20 63.79
N GLU A 163 31.48 -41.20 64.53
CA GLU A 163 31.19 -39.83 64.07
C GLU A 163 32.35 -39.27 63.23
N LEU A 164 32.09 -39.02 61.95
CA LEU A 164 32.98 -38.22 61.12
C LEU A 164 32.64 -36.73 61.29
N PRO A 165 33.65 -35.86 61.46
CA PRO A 165 33.44 -34.42 61.55
C PRO A 165 32.97 -33.86 60.20
N TRP A 166 31.99 -32.97 60.24
CA TRP A 166 31.26 -32.33 59.14
C TRP A 166 32.09 -31.41 58.22
N THR A 167 33.41 -31.57 58.13
CA THR A 167 34.31 -30.61 57.47
C THR A 167 35.07 -31.17 56.27
N LEU A 168 34.42 -31.97 55.43
CA LEU A 168 35.03 -32.41 54.16
C LEU A 168 34.05 -32.35 52.97
N PHE A 169 33.54 -31.15 52.69
CA PHE A 169 33.16 -30.74 51.34
C PHE A 169 33.62 -29.30 51.17
N ASP A 170 34.87 -29.14 50.74
CA ASP A 170 35.43 -27.87 50.36
C ASP A 170 35.50 -27.84 48.82
N GLY A 171 34.89 -26.82 48.22
CA GLY A 171 35.16 -26.41 46.84
C GLY A 171 34.48 -27.16 45.69
N VAL A 172 33.16 -27.10 45.57
CA VAL A 172 32.49 -26.98 44.25
C VAL A 172 31.35 -25.97 44.39
N GLU A 173 31.62 -24.71 44.02
CA GLU A 173 30.58 -23.68 43.88
C GLU A 173 29.66 -24.07 42.71
N ILE A 174 28.54 -24.71 43.03
CA ILE A 174 27.38 -24.72 42.13
C ILE A 174 26.72 -23.36 42.32
N ALA A 175 27.09 -22.38 41.49
CA ALA A 175 26.38 -21.12 41.37
C ALA A 175 24.97 -21.39 40.81
N ALA A 176 24.03 -21.75 41.68
CA ALA A 176 22.61 -21.71 41.40
C ALA A 176 22.17 -20.24 41.48
N ASP A 177 22.44 -19.50 40.41
CA ASP A 177 21.90 -18.14 40.25
C ASP A 177 20.45 -18.27 39.75
N LEU A 178 19.55 -18.57 40.69
CA LEU A 178 18.10 -18.53 40.49
C LEU A 178 17.47 -17.63 41.56
N HIS A 179 17.83 -16.34 41.53
CA HIS A 179 17.03 -15.31 42.18
C HIS A 179 15.83 -14.97 41.28
N VAL A 180 14.75 -15.71 41.44
CA VAL A 180 13.41 -15.25 41.05
C VAL A 180 13.04 -14.11 42.00
N ARG A 181 13.26 -12.87 41.57
CA ARG A 181 12.63 -11.69 42.18
C ARG A 181 11.14 -11.69 41.80
N SER A 182 10.32 -12.31 42.66
CA SER A 182 8.93 -11.91 42.83
C SER A 182 8.91 -10.63 43.67
N ASP A 183 8.03 -9.70 43.30
CA ASP A 183 7.63 -8.49 44.02
C ASP A 183 8.38 -7.21 43.66
N ALA A 184 7.85 -6.54 42.62
CA ALA A 184 7.49 -5.11 42.57
C ALA A 184 7.45 -4.60 41.12
N VAL A 185 6.42 -4.98 40.36
CA VAL A 185 5.92 -4.17 39.24
C VAL A 185 4.42 -3.99 39.46
N SER A 186 4.10 -3.17 40.45
CA SER A 186 2.89 -2.37 40.42
C SER A 186 3.35 -0.92 40.31
N GLU A 187 2.87 -0.28 39.25
CA GLU A 187 2.47 1.12 39.28
C GLU A 187 3.59 2.17 39.12
N ALA A 188 3.94 2.43 37.86
CA ALA A 188 4.27 3.76 37.36
C ALA A 188 3.93 3.83 35.86
N LEU A 189 2.68 4.17 35.56
CA LEU A 189 2.30 4.72 34.25
C LEU A 189 3.02 6.07 34.10
N PRO A 190 3.65 6.39 32.96
CA PRO A 190 3.99 7.77 32.66
C PRO A 190 2.71 8.52 32.29
N GLU A 191 2.08 9.16 33.27
CA GLU A 191 1.20 10.30 33.00
C GLU A 191 2.05 11.54 32.69
N GLU A 192 2.59 11.62 31.47
CA GLU A 192 3.04 12.90 30.92
C GLU A 192 3.14 12.85 29.39
N SER A 193 2.01 13.07 28.72
CA SER A 193 1.91 13.64 27.35
C SER A 193 0.45 13.87 26.92
N ALA A 194 -0.46 14.13 27.87
CA ALA A 194 -1.83 14.54 27.61
C ALA A 194 -2.06 16.06 27.83
N SER A 195 -1.01 16.83 28.09
CA SER A 195 -1.08 18.30 28.24
C SER A 195 -0.59 19.08 27.02
N GLU A 196 -0.02 18.44 25.99
CA GLU A 196 0.45 19.10 24.75
C GLU A 196 -0.55 18.99 23.58
N THR A 197 -1.81 18.62 23.85
CA THR A 197 -2.90 18.66 22.85
C THR A 197 -4.05 19.60 23.24
N ALA A 198 -3.97 20.26 24.39
CA ALA A 198 -4.96 21.25 24.83
C ALA A 198 -4.54 22.71 24.56
N GLN A 199 -3.29 22.98 24.17
CA GLN A 199 -2.80 24.34 23.93
C GLN A 199 -2.79 24.76 22.44
N GLU A 200 -3.10 23.86 21.51
CA GLU A 200 -3.18 24.17 20.06
C GLU A 200 -4.62 24.32 19.53
N ALA A 201 -5.63 24.19 20.41
CA ALA A 201 -7.04 24.43 20.05
C ALA A 201 -7.52 25.85 20.39
N GLN A 202 -6.64 26.74 20.86
CA GLN A 202 -6.98 28.12 21.26
C GLN A 202 -6.19 29.16 20.46
N ALA A 203 -6.00 28.90 19.16
CA ALA A 203 -5.44 29.85 18.19
C ALA A 203 -6.21 29.84 16.84
N ILE A 204 -7.49 29.42 16.86
CA ILE A 204 -8.39 29.49 15.70
C ILE A 204 -9.75 30.03 16.19
N ASP A 205 -9.75 31.23 16.78
CA ASP A 205 -10.91 32.13 16.82
C ASP A 205 -10.42 33.53 17.20
N ASP A 206 -9.74 34.19 16.25
CA ASP A 206 -9.56 35.66 16.14
C ASP A 206 -9.21 36.01 14.68
#